data_AF-A0A6S7EB75-F1
#
_entry.id   AF-A0A6S7EB75-F1
#
_cell.length_a   1.000
_cell.length_b   1.000
_cell.length_c   1.000
_cell.angle_alpha   90.00
_cell.angle_beta   90.00
_cell.angle_gamma   90.00
#
_symmetry.space_group_name_H-M   'P 1'
#
loop_
_entity.id
_entity.type
_entity.pdbx_description
1 polymer ?
#
loop_
_entity_poly.entity_id
_entity_poly.type
_entity_poly.pdbx_seq_one_letter_code
_entity_poly.pdbx_strand_id
1 'polypeptide(L)'
;MGDCLHMFRGYRVPVEAVEAVRQAIIDTPRRVDVGALRAIVEPALLPVDPWFSTSRGVAARCAVDSLLFDAVRAGLIRRRVNAWHLPAWWRVRKQAGAA
;
A
#
# COMPACT_ATOMS: atom_id res chain seq x y z
N MET A 1 0.48 3.60 19.27
CA MET A 1 -0.46 2.85 18.41
C MET A 1 0.34 1.67 17.90
N GLY A 2 0.03 0.49 18.44
CA GLY A 2 0.97 -0.63 18.54
C GLY A 2 1.62 -1.04 17.23
N ASP A 3 2.89 -1.43 17.34
CA ASP A 3 3.68 -2.17 16.36
C ASP A 3 2.92 -3.41 15.86
N CYS A 4 1.94 -3.21 14.98
CA CYS A 4 1.46 -4.28 14.13
C CYS A 4 2.66 -4.69 13.30
N LEU A 5 3.35 -5.74 13.75
CA LEU A 5 4.36 -6.44 12.99
C LEU A 5 3.74 -6.72 11.61
N HIS A 6 4.09 -5.89 10.63
CA HIS A 6 3.59 -5.96 9.26
C HIS A 6 4.28 -7.15 8.59
N MET A 7 3.99 -8.35 9.11
CA MET A 7 4.48 -9.60 8.60
C MET A 7 3.55 -10.10 7.51
N PHE A 8 4.09 -10.24 6.31
CA PHE A 8 3.38 -10.78 5.17
C PHE A 8 4.16 -11.97 4.64
N ARG A 9 3.56 -13.16 4.78
CA ARG A 9 4.11 -14.42 4.23
C ARG A 9 5.54 -14.73 4.67
N GLY A 10 5.88 -14.38 5.91
CA GLY A 10 7.21 -14.58 6.49
C GLY A 10 8.22 -13.47 6.23
N TYR A 11 7.80 -12.37 5.59
CA TYR A 11 8.58 -11.15 5.43
C TYR A 11 8.06 -10.06 6.35
N ARG A 12 8.95 -9.34 7.03
CA ARG A 12 8.62 -8.15 7.80
C ARG A 12 8.75 -6.92 6.89
N VAL A 13 7.73 -6.06 6.91
CA VAL A 13 7.79 -4.73 6.31
C VAL A 13 8.36 -3.76 7.35
N PRO A 14 9.49 -3.09 7.06
CA PRO A 14 10.03 -2.04 7.93
C PRO A 14 9.08 -0.85 8.02
N VAL A 15 9.08 -0.15 9.14
CA VAL A 15 8.20 1.02 9.36
C VAL A 15 8.52 2.13 8.37
N GLU A 16 9.79 2.26 7.99
CA GLU A 16 10.30 3.21 7.00
C GLU A 16 9.65 2.97 5.62
N ALA A 17 9.44 1.71 5.24
CA ALA A 17 8.76 1.38 4.00
C ALA A 17 7.26 1.68 4.07
N VAL A 18 6.63 1.50 5.24
CA VAL A 18 5.22 1.86 5.47
C VAL A 18 5.04 3.38 5.35
N GLU A 19 5.93 4.16 5.95
CA GLU A 19 5.93 5.62 5.88
C GLU A 19 6.18 6.10 4.45
N ALA A 20 7.15 5.52 3.74
CA ALA A 20 7.41 5.83 2.33
C ALA A 20 6.19 5.56 1.44
N VAL A 21 5.50 4.44 1.63
CA VAL A 21 4.25 4.13 0.89
C VAL A 21 3.16 5.13 1.23
N ARG A 22 2.99 5.46 2.51
CA ARG A 22 1.99 6.45 2.94
C ARG A 22 2.25 7.81 2.32
N GLN A 23 3.51 8.25 2.31
CA GLN A 23 3.93 9.51 1.71
C GLN A 23 3.70 9.49 0.18
N ALA A 24 4.07 8.41 -0.51
CA ALA A 24 3.81 8.26 -1.94
C ALA A 24 2.29 8.32 -2.29
N ILE A 25 1.43 7.78 -1.43
CA ILE A 25 -0.03 7.90 -1.57
C ILE A 25 -0.49 9.36 -1.42
N ILE A 26 0.09 10.09 -0.46
CA ILE A 26 -0.23 11.51 -0.21
C ILE A 26 0.24 12.39 -1.38
N ASP A 27 1.43 12.12 -1.93
CA ASP A 27 2.02 12.90 -3.01
C ASP A 27 1.38 12.59 -4.38
N THR A 28 0.70 11.46 -4.49
CA THR A 28 -0.03 11.10 -5.71
C THR A 28 -1.12 12.14 -6.04
N PRO A 29 -1.14 12.73 -7.25
CA PRO A 29 -2.09 13.77 -7.60
C PRO A 29 -3.51 13.26 -7.91
N ARG A 30 -3.65 12.02 -8.43
CA ARG A 30 -4.94 11.47 -8.86
C ARG A 30 -5.09 9.97 -8.60
N ARG A 31 -4.36 9.13 -9.35
CA ARG A 31 -4.45 7.68 -9.31
C ARG A 31 -3.21 7.11 -8.64
N VAL A 32 -3.40 6.26 -7.64
CA VAL A 32 -2.29 5.57 -6.98
C VAL A 32 -1.72 4.51 -7.91
N ASP A 33 -0.41 4.58 -8.14
CA ASP A 33 0.33 3.59 -8.89
C ASP A 33 0.75 2.44 -7.97
N VAL A 34 -0.02 1.36 -8.00
CA VAL A 34 0.24 0.15 -7.20
C VAL A 34 1.58 -0.50 -7.59
N GLY A 35 2.01 -0.39 -8.85
CA GLY A 35 3.30 -0.91 -9.30
C GLY A 35 4.45 -0.15 -8.65
N ALA A 36 4.37 1.19 -8.65
CA ALA A 36 5.35 2.03 -7.98
C ALA A 36 5.41 1.77 -6.47
N LEU A 37 4.26 1.59 -5.80
CA LEU A 37 4.24 1.24 -4.38
C LEU A 37 4.90 -0.11 -4.10
N ARG A 38 4.69 -1.11 -4.96
CA ARG A 38 5.36 -2.42 -4.84
C ARG A 38 6.87 -2.30 -5.02
N ALA A 39 7.33 -1.47 -5.96
CA ALA A 39 8.76 -1.23 -6.16
C ALA A 39 9.44 -0.57 -4.95
N ILE A 40 8.70 0.17 -4.12
CA ILE A 40 9.20 0.70 -2.84
C ILE A 40 9.27 -0.40 -1.78
N VAL A 41 8.21 -1.20 -1.65
CA VAL A 41 8.10 -2.19 -0.57
C VAL A 41 8.98 -3.42 -0.81
N GLU A 42 9.02 -3.94 -2.03
CA GLU A 42 9.71 -5.18 -2.36
C GLU A 42 11.19 -5.21 -1.93
N PRO A 43 12.05 -4.24 -2.28
CA PRO A 43 13.44 -4.24 -1.86
C PRO A 43 13.61 -4.03 -0.34
N ALA A 44 12.63 -3.40 0.32
CA ALA A 44 12.69 -3.12 1.75
C ALA A 44 12.23 -4.31 2.62
N LEU A 45 11.64 -5.36 2.03
CA LEU A 45 11.17 -6.53 2.78
C LEU A 45 12.31 -7.29 3.44
N LEU A 46 12.22 -7.44 4.75
CA LEU A 46 13.16 -8.23 5.54
C LEU A 46 12.66 -9.67 5.64
N PRO A 47 13.39 -10.67 5.12
CA PRO A 47 13.02 -12.07 5.31
C PRO A 47 13.23 -12.44 6.79
N VAL A 48 12.19 -12.98 7.43
CA VAL A 48 12.29 -13.52 8.79
C VAL A 48 12.17 -15.03 8.76
N ASP A 49 11.08 -15.52 8.17
CA ASP A 49 10.84 -16.95 7.91
C ASP A 49 9.92 -17.09 6.69
N PRO A 50 10.42 -16.81 5.47
CA PRO A 50 9.60 -16.76 4.27
C PRO A 50 9.00 -18.13 3.96
N TRP A 51 7.70 -18.17 3.67
CA TRP A 51 7.03 -19.42 3.32
C TRP A 51 7.64 -20.02 2.05
N PHE A 52 7.86 -21.33 2.03
CA PHE A 52 8.51 -22.04 0.93
C PHE A 52 7.91 -21.76 -0.45
N SER A 53 6.59 -21.55 -0.52
CA SER A 53 5.85 -21.27 -1.76
C SER A 53 5.71 -19.78 -2.10
N THR A 54 6.24 -18.87 -1.30
CA THR A 54 6.02 -17.43 -1.45
C THR A 54 7.28 -16.68 -1.86
N SER A 55 7.21 -15.97 -2.97
CA SER A 55 8.26 -15.03 -3.38
C SER A 55 8.12 -13.68 -2.68
N ARG A 56 9.24 -12.95 -2.62
CA ARG A 56 9.30 -11.57 -2.10
C ARG A 56 8.29 -10.64 -2.81
N GLY A 57 8.12 -10.77 -4.12
CA GLY A 57 7.13 -9.99 -4.87
C GLY A 57 5.68 -10.30 -4.47
N VAL A 58 5.36 -11.55 -4.11
CA VAL A 58 4.03 -11.91 -3.58
C VAL A 58 3.82 -11.32 -2.19
N ALA A 59 4.83 -11.39 -1.31
CA ALA A 59 4.78 -10.74 0.00
C ALA A 59 4.61 -9.22 -0.13
N ALA A 60 5.33 -8.58 -1.06
CA ALA A 60 5.24 -7.15 -1.34
C ALA A 60 3.84 -6.77 -1.84
N ARG A 61 3.25 -7.59 -2.71
CA ARG A 61 1.86 -7.42 -3.15
C ARG A 61 0.89 -7.46 -1.96
N CYS A 62 0.99 -8.46 -1.10
CA CYS A 62 0.12 -8.57 0.08
C CYS A 62 0.29 -7.37 1.02
N ALA A 63 1.53 -6.92 1.23
CA ALA A 63 1.83 -5.76 2.05
C ALA A 63 1.19 -4.49 1.48
N VAL A 64 1.38 -4.22 0.18
CA VAL A 64 0.79 -3.05 -0.48
C VAL A 64 -0.74 -3.11 -0.47
N ASP A 65 -1.35 -4.28 -0.70
CA ASP A 65 -2.81 -4.42 -0.66
C ASP A 65 -3.35 -4.10 0.76
N SER A 66 -2.65 -4.52 1.82
CA SER A 66 -2.98 -4.16 3.21
C SER A 66 -2.82 -2.66 3.48
N LEU A 67 -1.71 -2.06 3.04
CA LEU A 67 -1.46 -0.62 3.23
C LEU A 67 -2.47 0.25 2.49
N LEU A 68 -2.90 -0.17 1.30
CA LEU A 68 -3.98 0.48 0.55
C LEU A 68 -5.32 0.36 1.28
N PHE A 69 -5.60 -0.78 1.91
CA PHE A 69 -6.79 -0.94 2.73
C PHE A 69 -6.79 0.01 3.94
N ASP A 70 -5.66 0.13 4.64
CA ASP A 70 -5.50 1.07 5.74
C ASP A 70 -5.64 2.52 5.27
N ALA A 71 -5.08 2.87 4.10
CA ALA A 71 -5.24 4.20 3.51
C ALA A 71 -6.69 4.51 3.09
N VAL A 72 -7.45 3.51 2.64
CA VAL A 72 -8.89 3.65 2.39
C VAL A 72 -9.63 3.89 3.71
N ARG A 73 -9.32 3.11 4.75
CA ARG A 73 -9.91 3.26 6.09
C ARG A 73 -9.60 4.62 6.72
N ALA A 74 -8.41 5.16 6.47
CA ALA A 74 -7.99 6.50 6.87
C ALA A 74 -8.58 7.63 6.00
N GLY A 75 -9.35 7.32 4.96
CA GLY A 75 -9.96 8.31 4.07
C GLY A 75 -8.99 9.03 3.13
N LEU A 76 -7.75 8.55 2.98
CA LEU A 76 -6.75 9.14 2.09
C LEU A 76 -7.06 8.85 0.62
N ILE A 77 -7.56 7.64 0.35
CA ILE A 77 -7.87 7.15 -0.99
C ILE A 77 -9.24 6.48 -1.02
N ARG A 78 -9.86 6.42 -2.19
CA ARG A 78 -11.09 5.66 -2.48
C ARG A 78 -10.79 4.60 -3.51
N ARG A 79 -11.26 3.39 -3.23
CA ARG A 79 -11.29 2.30 -4.21
C ARG A 79 -12.46 2.54 -5.17
N ARG A 80 -12.17 2.56 -6.47
CA ARG A 80 -13.16 2.53 -7.55
C ARG A 80 -12.86 1.33 -8.45
N VAL A 81 -13.88 0.83 -9.12
CA VAL A 81 -13.70 -0.18 -10.16
C VAL A 81 -13.57 0.57 -11.48
N ASN A 82 -12.52 0.28 -12.27
CA ASN A 82 -12.36 0.89 -13.59
C ASN A 82 -13.24 0.16 -14.63
N ALA A 83 -13.28 0.66 -15.88
CA ALA A 83 -14.07 0.08 -16.96
C ALA A 83 -13.73 -1.39 -17.29
N TRP A 84 -12.58 -1.89 -16.80
CA TRP A 84 -12.10 -3.27 -16.98
C TRP A 84 -12.36 -4.15 -15.76
N HIS A 85 -13.24 -3.73 -14.85
CA HIS A 85 -13.51 -4.40 -13.57
C HIS A 85 -12.29 -4.54 -12.63
N LEU A 86 -11.20 -3.82 -12.91
CA LEU A 86 -10.01 -3.82 -12.07
C LEU A 86 -10.13 -2.76 -10.97
N PRO A 87 -9.73 -3.10 -9.73
CA PRO A 87 -9.68 -2.10 -8.66
C PRO A 87 -8.65 -1.03 -9.01
N ALA A 88 -9.07 0.23 -8.93
CA ALA A 88 -8.26 1.42 -9.08
C ALA A 88 -8.42 2.29 -7.83
N TRP A 89 -7.30 2.76 -7.30
CA TRP A 89 -7.28 3.60 -6.11
C TRP A 89 -7.06 5.05 -6.52
N TRP A 90 -7.94 5.91 -6.04
CA TRP A 90 -7.95 7.33 -6.36
C TRP A 90 -7.81 8.14 -5.09
N ARG A 91 -6.98 9.18 -5.11
CA ARG A 91 -6.88 10.10 -3.99
C ARG A 91 -8.24 10.75 -3.72
N VAL A 92 -8.62 10.82 -2.45
CA VAL A 92 -9.77 11.62 -2.05
C VAL A 92 -9.34 13.08 -2.16
N ARG A 93 -9.86 13.79 -3.16
CA ARG A 93 -9.78 15.25 -3.14
C ARG A 93 -10.55 15.71 -1.90
N LYS A 94 -9.89 16.45 -1.00
CA LYS A 94 -10.64 17.32 -0.09
C LYS A 94 -11.55 18.14 -0.99
N GLN A 95 -12.85 18.03 -0.79
CA GLN A 95 -13.81 18.97 -1.36
C GLN A 95 -13.26 20.35 -0.96
N ALA A 96 -12.88 21.17 -1.94
CA ALA A 96 -12.68 22.58 -1.68
C ALA A 96 -14.02 23.05 -1.13
N GLY A 97 -14.07 23.28 0.18
CA GLY A 97 -15.25 23.80 0.85
C GLY A 97 -15.60 25.11 0.18
N ALA A 98 -16.90 25.30 -0.04
CA ALA A 98 -17.48 26.57 -0.42
C ALA A 98 -16.97 27.67 0.52
N ALA A 99 -16.41 28.73 -0.06
CA ALA A 99 -16.25 30.04 0.54
C ALA A 99 -16.34 31.05 -0.60
#